data_AF-A0A355RX07-F1
#
_entry.id   AF-A0A355RX07-F1
#
_cell.length_a   1.000
_cell.length_b   1.000
_cell.length_c   1.000
_cell.angle_alpha   90.00
_cell.angle_beta   90.00
_cell.angle_gamma   90.00
#
_symmetry.space_group_name_H-M   'P 1'
#
loop_
_entity.id
_entity.type
_entity.pdbx_description
1 polymer ?
#
loop_
_entity_poly.entity_id
_entity_poly.type
_entity_poly.pdbx_seq_one_letter_code
_entity_poly.pdbx_strand_id
1 'polypeptide(L)'
;YMKLGKYTGMIFQITDDCMDFETTKDVAKKPVQSDFEQGVITLPLIYAFKNLKGFKEKVKEREVSIKYINESVAKSGGLEYAHDVSKKYYDKSKQIIDKLKISQNKRQKLQLILNKVYRLA
;
A
#
# COMPACT_ATOMS: atom_id res chain seq x y z
N TYR A 1 -1.52 13.64 18.63
CA TYR A 1 -0.91 12.33 18.30
C TYR A 1 -1.86 11.36 17.60
N MET A 2 -3.13 11.23 17.98
CA MET A 2 -4.08 10.28 17.34
C MET A 2 -4.11 10.31 15.80
N LYS A 3 -4.24 11.50 15.19
CA LYS A 3 -4.23 11.63 13.72
C LYS A 3 -2.93 11.17 13.09
N LEU A 4 -1.79 11.47 13.73
CA LEU A 4 -0.47 11.01 13.28
C LEU A 4 -0.39 9.49 13.33
N GLY A 5 -0.77 8.86 14.46
CA GLY A 5 -0.78 7.41 14.58
C GLY A 5 -1.68 6.74 13.54
N LYS A 6 -2.88 7.28 13.29
CA LYS A 6 -3.79 6.79 12.24
C LYS A 6 -3.14 6.86 10.86
N TYR A 7 -2.56 8.00 10.49
CA TYR A 7 -1.94 8.15 9.17
C TYR A 7 -0.69 7.29 9.01
N THR A 8 0.16 7.18 10.04
CA THR A 8 1.29 6.25 10.07
C THR A 8 0.83 4.80 9.89
N GLY A 9 -0.25 4.38 10.55
CA GLY A 9 -0.83 3.05 10.36
C GLY A 9 -1.34 2.82 8.94
N MET A 10 -2.02 3.81 8.35
CA MET A 10 -2.47 3.73 6.95
C MET A 10 -1.30 3.61 5.97
N ILE A 11 -0.22 4.36 6.19
CA ILE A 11 0.99 4.28 5.38
C ILE A 11 1.56 2.85 5.44
N PHE A 12 1.73 2.33 6.67
CA PHE A 12 2.28 1.00 6.87
C PHE A 12 1.48 -0.07 6.13
N GLN A 13 0.16 -0.11 6.32
CA GLN A 13 -0.71 -1.09 5.65
C GLN A 13 -0.64 -0.97 4.13
N ILE A 14 -0.82 0.24 3.58
CA ILE A 14 -0.84 0.41 2.12
C ILE A 14 0.52 0.05 1.51
N THR A 15 1.61 0.41 2.17
CA THR A 15 2.96 0.08 1.71
C THR A 15 3.20 -1.44 1.76
N ASP A 16 2.72 -2.15 2.78
CA ASP A 16 2.79 -3.60 2.88
C ASP A 16 1.98 -4.28 1.77
N ASP A 17 0.71 -3.87 1.59
CA ASP A 17 -0.19 -4.33 0.53
C ASP A 17 0.45 -4.18 -0.88
N CYS A 18 1.21 -3.10 -1.12
CA CYS A 18 1.86 -2.88 -2.42
C CYS A 18 3.01 -3.88 -2.67
N MET A 19 3.74 -4.26 -1.62
CA MET A 19 4.87 -5.19 -1.76
C MET A 19 4.44 -6.57 -2.23
N ASP A 20 3.27 -7.02 -1.79
CA ASP A 20 2.70 -8.31 -2.19
C ASP A 20 2.52 -8.41 -3.71
N PHE A 21 2.19 -7.31 -4.37
CA PHE A 21 2.10 -7.27 -5.83
C PHE A 21 3.45 -7.01 -6.51
N GLU A 22 4.34 -6.21 -5.91
CA GLU A 22 5.66 -5.87 -6.49
C GLU A 22 6.65 -7.04 -6.45
N THR A 23 6.67 -7.81 -5.36
CA THR A 23 7.58 -8.96 -5.18
C THR A 23 7.37 -10.03 -6.26
N THR A 24 6.17 -10.08 -6.85
CA THR A 24 5.85 -11.00 -7.95
C THR A 24 6.40 -10.57 -9.31
N LYS A 25 6.90 -9.34 -9.46
CA LYS A 25 7.57 -8.87 -10.69
C LYS A 25 9.05 -9.26 -10.77
N ASP A 26 9.79 -9.22 -9.66
CA ASP A 26 11.26 -9.36 -9.70
C ASP A 26 11.82 -10.68 -9.11
N VAL A 27 11.10 -11.41 -8.24
CA VAL A 27 11.70 -12.56 -7.52
C VAL A 27 10.69 -13.69 -7.23
N ALA A 28 10.17 -14.35 -8.26
CA ALA A 28 9.42 -15.61 -8.06
C ALA A 28 10.38 -16.79 -7.80
N LYS A 29 11.12 -16.78 -6.68
CA LYS A 29 11.84 -17.96 -6.14
C LYS A 29 11.26 -18.48 -4.83
N LYS A 30 10.20 -17.87 -4.30
CA LYS A 30 9.47 -18.33 -3.13
C LYS A 30 7.97 -18.30 -3.40
N PRO A 31 7.17 -19.18 -2.78
CA PRO A 31 5.73 -19.01 -2.74
C PRO A 31 5.43 -17.82 -1.83
N VAL A 32 5.48 -16.61 -2.39
CA VAL A 32 4.88 -15.45 -1.72
C VAL A 32 3.39 -15.66 -1.85
N GLN A 33 2.78 -16.14 -0.77
CA GLN A 33 1.34 -16.28 -0.71
C GLN A 33 0.76 -14.87 -0.64
N SER A 34 0.21 -14.40 -1.76
CA SER A 34 -0.32 -13.04 -1.85
C SER A 34 -1.50 -12.84 -0.89
N ASP A 35 -1.70 -11.63 -0.37
CA ASP A 35 -2.89 -11.25 0.40
C ASP A 35 -4.21 -11.80 -0.19
N PHE A 36 -4.32 -11.80 -1.52
CA PHE A 36 -5.47 -12.33 -2.23
C PHE A 36 -5.71 -13.83 -1.98
N GLU A 37 -4.66 -14.65 -1.91
CA GLU A 37 -4.77 -16.07 -1.58
C GLU A 37 -5.25 -16.31 -0.14
N GLN A 38 -5.05 -15.34 0.74
CA GLN A 38 -5.57 -15.34 2.11
C GLN A 38 -7.00 -14.77 2.19
N GLY A 39 -7.59 -14.38 1.05
CA GLY A 39 -8.91 -13.78 0.97
C GLY A 39 -8.94 -12.29 1.31
N VAL A 40 -7.78 -11.63 1.41
CA VAL A 40 -7.66 -10.20 1.68
C VAL A 40 -7.72 -9.43 0.35
N ILE A 41 -8.59 -8.42 0.30
CA ILE A 41 -8.72 -7.53 -0.85
C ILE A 41 -8.15 -6.17 -0.46
N THR A 42 -7.01 -5.81 -1.05
CA THR A 42 -6.26 -4.60 -0.72
C THR A 42 -6.46 -3.48 -1.73
N LEU A 43 -5.96 -2.30 -1.40
CA LEU A 43 -6.19 -1.08 -2.19
C LEU A 43 -5.77 -1.18 -3.67
N PRO A 44 -4.62 -1.79 -4.04
CA PRO A 44 -4.26 -1.99 -5.44
C PRO A 44 -5.31 -2.79 -6.23
N LEU A 45 -5.83 -3.88 -5.63
CA LEU A 45 -6.84 -4.74 -6.25
C LEU A 45 -8.22 -4.06 -6.33
N ILE A 46 -8.61 -3.32 -5.29
CA ILE A 46 -9.84 -2.52 -5.30
C ILE A 46 -9.82 -1.53 -6.47
N TYR A 47 -8.68 -0.88 -6.70
CA TYR A 47 -8.52 0.03 -7.82
C TYR A 47 -8.63 -0.69 -9.16
N ALA A 48 -8.02 -1.87 -9.31
CA ALA A 48 -8.14 -2.68 -10.52
C ALA A 48 -9.60 -3.07 -10.81
N PHE A 49 -10.35 -3.53 -9.80
CA PHE A 49 -11.78 -3.84 -9.95
C PHE A 49 -12.62 -2.64 -10.40
N LYS A 50 -12.26 -1.44 -9.95
CA LYS A 50 -12.96 -0.22 -10.34
C LYS A 50 -12.71 0.15 -11.80
N ASN A 51 -11.50 -0.10 -12.33
CA ASN A 51 -11.08 0.40 -13.63
C ASN A 51 -11.12 -0.66 -14.75
N LEU A 52 -11.13 -1.95 -14.41
CA LEU A 52 -11.19 -3.04 -15.37
C LEU A 52 -12.60 -3.66 -15.41
N LYS A 53 -13.35 -3.36 -16.46
CA LYS A 53 -14.73 -3.86 -16.64
C LYS A 53 -14.74 -5.40 -16.69
N GLY A 54 -15.61 -6.04 -15.90
CA GLY A 54 -15.76 -7.50 -15.85
C GLY A 54 -14.65 -8.23 -15.09
N PHE A 55 -13.63 -7.52 -14.59
CA PHE A 55 -12.51 -8.16 -13.90
C PHE A 55 -12.90 -8.69 -12.53
N LYS A 56 -13.74 -7.95 -11.79
CA LYS A 56 -14.22 -8.37 -10.47
C LYS A 56 -14.99 -9.68 -10.53
N GLU A 57 -15.84 -9.82 -11.54
CA GLU A 57 -16.65 -11.02 -11.79
C GLU A 57 -15.75 -12.23 -12.09
N LYS A 58 -14.80 -12.07 -13.02
CA LYS A 58 -13.80 -13.10 -13.35
C LYS A 58 -13.00 -13.59 -12.14
N VAL A 59 -12.58 -12.65 -11.27
CA VAL A 59 -11.87 -12.99 -10.03
C VAL A 59 -12.77 -13.72 -9.05
N LYS A 60 -14.04 -13.30 -8.90
CA LYS A 60 -15.02 -13.94 -8.03
C LYS A 60 -15.33 -15.37 -8.46
N GLU A 61 -15.44 -15.61 -9.77
CA GLU A 61 -15.72 -16.90 -10.38
C GLU A 61 -14.48 -17.82 -10.43
N ARG A 62 -13.31 -17.33 -9.96
CA ARG A 62 -12.02 -18.04 -9.98
C ARG A 62 -11.59 -18.47 -11.38
N GLU A 63 -11.99 -17.72 -12.41
CA GLU A 63 -11.65 -17.99 -13.81
C GLU A 63 -10.24 -17.51 -14.20
N VAL A 64 -9.54 -16.85 -13.27
CA VAL A 64 -8.24 -16.23 -13.51
C VAL A 64 -7.19 -16.69 -12.52
N SER A 65 -5.95 -16.81 -12.99
CA SER A 65 -4.81 -17.15 -12.15
C SER A 65 -4.36 -15.93 -11.32
N ILE A 66 -3.67 -16.19 -10.20
CA ILE A 66 -3.05 -15.13 -9.38
C ILE A 66 -2.08 -14.28 -10.20
N LYS A 67 -1.32 -14.92 -11.10
CA LYS A 67 -0.44 -14.20 -12.03
C LYS A 67 -1.23 -13.20 -12.88
N TYR A 68 -2.38 -13.62 -13.44
CA TYR A 68 -3.25 -12.72 -14.19
C TYR A 68 -3.80 -11.59 -13.33
N ILE A 69 -4.14 -11.85 -12.06
CA ILE A 69 -4.58 -10.82 -11.11
C ILE A 69 -3.48 -9.78 -10.90
N ASN A 70 -2.25 -10.22 -10.60
CA ASN A 70 -1.13 -9.32 -10.36
C ASN A 70 -0.79 -8.48 -11.59
N GLU A 71 -0.78 -9.09 -12.77
CA GLU A 71 -0.61 -8.37 -14.04
C GLU A 71 -1.73 -7.36 -14.29
N SER A 72 -2.98 -7.72 -13.97
CA SER A 72 -4.14 -6.83 -14.13
C SER A 72 -4.07 -5.65 -13.17
N VAL A 73 -3.66 -5.87 -11.92
CA VAL A 73 -3.43 -4.80 -10.94
C VAL A 73 -2.36 -3.84 -11.43
N ALA A 74 -1.22 -4.36 -11.90
CA ALA A 74 -0.15 -3.55 -12.47
C ALA A 74 -0.60 -2.76 -13.71
N LYS A 75 -1.28 -3.41 -14.67
CA LYS A 75 -1.76 -2.74 -15.90
C LYS A 75 -2.85 -1.71 -15.63
N SER A 76 -3.64 -1.89 -14.57
CA SER A 76 -4.71 -0.95 -14.22
C SER A 76 -4.21 0.37 -13.63
N GLY A 77 -2.94 0.45 -13.21
CA GLY A 77 -2.43 1.57 -12.41
C GLY A 77 -2.72 1.44 -10.91
N GLY A 78 -3.07 0.24 -10.43
CA GLY A 78 -3.49 0.01 -9.05
C GLY A 78 -2.37 0.19 -8.03
N LEU A 79 -1.14 -0.17 -8.41
CA LEU A 79 0.05 0.03 -7.58
C LEU A 79 0.37 1.52 -7.43
N GLU A 80 0.42 2.24 -8.55
CA GLU A 80 0.69 3.67 -8.61
C GLU A 80 -0.36 4.45 -7.79
N TYR A 81 -1.63 4.08 -7.93
CA TYR A 81 -2.70 4.65 -7.13
C TYR A 81 -2.52 4.42 -5.63
N ALA A 82 -2.16 3.21 -5.22
CA ALA A 82 -1.96 2.89 -3.80
C ALA A 82 -0.74 3.66 -3.23
N HIS A 83 0.35 3.75 -3.97
CA HIS A 83 1.52 4.59 -3.62
C HIS A 83 1.13 6.06 -3.45
N ASP A 84 0.35 6.62 -4.38
CA ASP A 84 -0.15 7.99 -4.28
C ASP A 84 -1.01 8.21 -3.02
N VAL A 85 -1.83 7.23 -2.65
CA VAL A 85 -2.63 7.30 -1.41
C VAL A 85 -1.73 7.24 -0.18
N SER A 86 -0.72 6.36 -0.15
CA SER A 86 0.28 6.30 0.92
C SER A 86 1.03 7.63 1.05
N LYS A 87 1.49 8.21 -0.08
CA LYS A 87 2.13 9.53 -0.14
C LYS A 87 1.26 10.64 0.45
N LYS A 88 -0.04 10.67 0.12
CA LYS A 88 -0.99 11.64 0.70
C LYS A 88 -1.05 11.54 2.23
N TYR A 89 -1.01 10.34 2.80
CA TYR A 89 -0.96 10.15 4.25
C TYR A 89 0.39 10.53 4.85
N TYR A 90 1.50 10.27 4.14
CA TYR A 90 2.83 10.71 4.53
C TYR A 90 2.90 12.24 4.61
N ASP A 91 2.46 12.94 3.57
CA ASP A 91 2.47 14.41 3.50
C ASP A 91 1.61 15.01 4.62
N LYS A 92 0.44 14.43 4.91
CA LYS A 92 -0.40 14.83 6.07
C LYS A 92 0.28 14.58 7.41
N SER A 93 0.99 13.46 7.56
CA SER A 93 1.73 13.12 8.79
C SER A 93 2.87 14.11 9.04
N LYS A 94 3.62 14.47 7.99
CA LYS A 94 4.69 15.46 8.05
C LYS A 94 4.17 16.82 8.52
N GLN A 95 3.07 17.30 7.93
CA GLN A 95 2.42 18.54 8.36
C GLN A 95 1.97 18.51 9.83
N ILE A 96 1.48 17.36 10.32
CA ILE A 96 1.11 17.22 11.73
C ILE A 96 2.35 17.34 12.61
N ILE A 97 3.43 16.61 12.28
CA ILE A 97 4.67 16.65 13.05
C ILE A 97 5.17 18.10 13.12
N ASP A 98 5.25 18.79 11.99
CA ASP A 98 5.75 20.17 11.88
C ASP A 98 5.00 21.14 12.81
N LYS A 99 3.69 20.95 13.00
CA LYS A 99 2.85 21.80 13.86
C LYS A 99 2.90 21.45 15.36
N LEU A 100 3.51 20.32 15.76
CA LEU A 100 3.59 19.94 17.17
C LEU A 100 4.56 20.84 17.94
N LYS A 101 4.15 21.34 19.10
CA LYS A 101 5.02 22.03 20.06
C LYS A 101 5.77 21.01 20.92
N ILE A 102 6.86 20.47 20.37
CA ILE A 102 7.69 19.42 20.98
C ILE A 102 9.18 19.75 20.84
N SER A 103 10.02 19.10 21.65
CA SER A 103 11.48 19.21 21.52
C SER A 103 11.96 18.72 20.16
N GLN A 104 13.08 19.27 19.70
CA GLN A 104 13.68 18.90 18.43
C GLN A 104 14.04 17.40 18.36
N ASN A 105 14.54 16.84 19.47
CA ASN A 105 14.83 15.40 19.56
C ASN A 105 13.58 14.54 19.33
N LYS A 106 12.44 14.91 19.93
CA LYS A 106 11.18 14.17 19.74
C LYS A 106 10.66 14.32 18.32
N ARG A 107 10.77 15.50 17.71
CA ARG A 107 10.42 15.75 16.30
C ARG A 107 11.20 14.83 15.36
N GLN A 108 12.52 14.77 15.53
CA GLN A 108 13.41 13.93 14.72
C GLN A 108 13.05 12.44 14.86
N LYS A 109 12.78 11.95 16.08
CA LYS A 109 12.35 10.56 16.29
C LYS A 109 11.03 10.23 15.59
N LEU A 110 10.05 11.15 15.62
CA LEU A 110 8.78 10.97 14.92
C LEU A 110 8.96 10.97 13.40
N GLN A 111 9.81 11.85 12.86
CA GLN A 111 10.14 11.87 11.43
C GLN A 111 10.86 10.59 11.00
N LEU A 112 11.78 10.07 11.82
CA LEU A 112 12.47 8.81 11.57
C LEU A 112 11.48 7.64 11.48
N ILE A 113 10.54 7.54 12.42
CA ILE A 113 9.50 6.50 12.38
C ILE A 113 8.63 6.66 11.13
N LEU A 114 8.21 7.88 10.81
CA LEU A 114 7.38 8.17 9.64
C LEU A 114 8.09 7.79 8.34
N ASN A 115 9.37 8.15 8.19
CA ASN A 115 10.18 7.81 7.02
C ASN A 115 10.37 6.29 6.91
N LYS A 116 10.62 5.61 8.02
CA LYS A 116 10.78 4.16 8.05
C LYS A 116 9.52 3.41 7.60
N VAL A 117 8.33 3.83 8.06
CA VAL A 117 7.08 3.17 7.61
C VAL A 117 6.76 3.46 6.15
N TYR A 118 7.14 4.65 5.66
CA TYR A 118 6.97 5.03 4.26
C TYR A 118 8.12 4.52 3.36
N ARG A 119 9.12 3.84 3.95
CA ARG A 119 10.31 3.29 3.27
C ARG A 119 11.14 4.32 2.51
N LEU A 120 11.16 5.57 2.98
CA LEU A 120 12.24 6.50 2.63
C LEU A 120 13.46 6.09 3.46
N ALA A 121 14.47 5.53 2.79
CA ALA A 121 15.77 5.23 3.40
C ALA A 121 16.43 6.50 3.96
#